data_AF-A0A2S4N4G6-F1
#
_entry.id   AF-A0A2S4N4G6-F1
#
_cell.length_a   1.000
_cell.length_b   1.000
_cell.length_c   1.000
_cell.angle_alpha   90.00
_cell.angle_beta   90.00
_cell.angle_gamma   90.00
#
_symmetry.space_group_name_H-M   'P 1'
#
loop_
_entity.id
_entity.type
_entity.pdbx_description
1 polymer ?
#
loop_
_entity_poly.entity_id
_entity_poly.type
_entity_poly.pdbx_seq_one_letter_code
_entity_poly.pdbx_strand_id
1 'polypeptide(L)'
;MIDEKLDFRLLKFKNGKPFFAIVNLEVYRSDIGNEIIEEYCGEGWLRQGNIESVPMKGYEDWKKGVKNGLEFALSKSSEKWKVKIKKVEGRIGTDTNPTIIGFATILAFCEQTKLKLDSEIIEKIENFTFKSWENKNDEKIPNFINLEYER
;
A
#
# COMPACT_ATOMS: atom_id res chain seq x y z
N MET A 1 -5.85 3.77 19.46
CA MET A 1 -7.03 3.04 18.94
C MET A 1 -7.10 3.33 17.45
N ILE A 2 -7.27 2.31 16.61
CA ILE A 2 -7.39 2.49 15.15
C ILE A 2 -8.82 2.92 14.84
N ASP A 3 -9.02 3.92 13.99
CA ASP A 3 -10.34 4.19 13.42
C ASP A 3 -10.56 3.30 12.20
N GLU A 4 -11.30 2.21 12.37
CA GLU A 4 -11.58 1.24 11.30
C GLU A 4 -12.36 1.84 10.12
N LYS A 5 -12.98 3.01 10.27
CA LYS A 5 -13.63 3.70 9.15
C LYS A 5 -12.64 4.20 8.10
N LEU A 6 -11.35 4.27 8.46
CA LEU A 6 -10.26 4.64 7.57
C LEU A 6 -9.64 3.42 6.87
N ASP A 7 -10.18 2.22 7.09
CA ASP A 7 -9.73 1.03 6.37
C ASP A 7 -10.09 1.11 4.89
N PHE A 8 -9.05 1.21 4.06
CA PHE A 8 -9.17 0.96 2.64
C PHE A 8 -8.93 -0.53 2.36
N ARG A 9 -9.91 -1.19 1.74
CA ARG A 9 -9.82 -2.61 1.37
C ARG A 9 -9.68 -2.76 -0.13
N LEU A 10 -8.50 -3.20 -0.57
CA LEU A 10 -8.30 -3.71 -1.92
C LEU A 10 -8.74 -5.18 -1.95
N LEU A 11 -9.75 -5.49 -2.75
CA LEU A 11 -10.12 -6.85 -3.12
C LEU A 11 -10.45 -6.87 -4.61
N LYS A 12 -9.52 -7.40 -5.42
CA LYS A 12 -9.69 -7.47 -6.88
C LYS A 12 -9.34 -8.86 -7.39
N PHE A 13 -10.07 -9.32 -8.40
CA PHE A 13 -9.75 -10.54 -9.14
C PHE A 13 -9.26 -10.15 -10.54
N LYS A 14 -8.01 -10.50 -10.88
CA LYS A 14 -7.43 -10.23 -12.21
C LYS A 14 -6.53 -11.39 -12.61
N ASN A 15 -6.50 -11.73 -13.89
CA ASN A 15 -5.67 -12.83 -14.42
C ASN A 15 -5.83 -14.17 -13.68
N GLY A 16 -7.04 -14.48 -13.20
CA GLY A 16 -7.32 -15.72 -12.46
C GLY A 16 -6.87 -15.73 -10.99
N LYS A 17 -6.38 -14.60 -10.45
CA LYS A 17 -5.82 -14.49 -9.10
C LYS A 17 -6.57 -13.47 -8.23
N PRO A 18 -6.85 -13.76 -6.95
CA PRO A 18 -7.39 -12.80 -6.00
C PRO A 18 -6.27 -11.99 -5.32
N PHE A 19 -6.31 -10.67 -5.51
CA PHE A 19 -5.41 -9.71 -4.87
C PHE A 19 -6.12 -9.03 -3.70
N PHE A 20 -5.43 -8.97 -2.56
CA PHE A 20 -5.99 -8.45 -1.32
C PHE A 20 -4.96 -7.65 -0.53
N ALA A 21 -5.41 -6.53 0.04
CA ALA A 21 -4.71 -5.81 1.10
C ALA A 21 -5.72 -4.94 1.86
N ILE A 22 -5.50 -4.72 3.15
CA ILE A 22 -6.16 -3.66 3.92
C ILE A 22 -5.10 -2.68 4.39
N VAL A 23 -5.34 -1.38 4.18
CA VAL A 23 -4.46 -0.30 4.61
C VAL A 23 -5.28 0.72 5.39
N ASN A 24 -4.77 1.15 6.53
CA ASN A 24 -5.37 2.22 7.34
C ASN A 24 -4.36 3.37 7.47
N LEU A 25 -4.77 4.53 6.94
CA LEU A 25 -4.00 5.76 6.96
C LEU A 25 -4.77 6.85 7.72
N GLU A 26 -4.05 7.59 8.57
CA GLU A 26 -4.52 8.88 9.06
C GLU A 26 -3.80 9.98 8.28
N VAL A 27 -4.54 10.70 7.42
CA VAL A 27 -3.97 11.71 6.53
C VAL A 27 -4.43 13.11 6.93
N TYR A 28 -3.47 14.01 7.10
CA TYR A 28 -3.69 15.40 7.50
C TYR A 28 -2.95 16.34 6.55
N ARG A 29 -3.55 17.49 6.23
CA ARG A 29 -2.82 18.56 5.55
C ARG A 29 -1.67 19.06 6.43
N SER A 30 -0.56 19.43 5.80
CA SER A 30 0.64 19.92 6.45
C SER A 30 1.10 21.22 5.79
N ASP A 31 1.45 22.23 6.58
CA ASP A 31 1.97 23.50 6.04
C ASP A 31 3.49 23.46 5.79
N ILE A 32 4.19 22.54 6.48
CA ILE A 32 5.65 22.47 6.48
C ILE A 32 6.14 21.66 5.29
N GLY A 33 5.64 20.43 5.14
CA GLY A 33 6.12 19.48 4.14
C GLY A 33 5.40 18.14 4.21
N ASN A 34 5.75 17.26 3.27
CA ASN A 34 5.31 15.88 3.31
C ASN A 34 6.02 15.12 4.43
N GLU A 35 5.28 14.35 5.21
CA GLU A 35 5.81 13.54 6.31
C GLU A 35 5.10 12.18 6.34
N ILE A 36 5.85 11.09 6.41
CA ILE A 36 5.33 9.73 6.57
C ILE A 36 5.75 9.25 7.96
N ILE A 37 4.80 8.84 8.78
CA ILE A 37 5.04 8.31 10.13
C ILE A 37 4.56 6.87 10.18
N GLU A 38 5.47 5.98 10.55
CA GLU A 38 5.22 4.55 10.70
C GLU A 38 4.74 4.25 12.13
N GLU A 39 3.43 4.02 12.31
CA GLU A 39 2.80 3.71 13.60
C GLU A 39 2.07 2.35 13.54
N TYR A 40 2.70 1.36 12.91
CA TYR A 40 2.12 0.02 12.73
C TYR A 40 1.78 -0.63 14.08
N CYS A 41 0.59 -1.20 14.16
CA CYS A 41 0.08 -1.83 15.38
C CYS A 41 -0.39 -3.28 15.19
N GLY A 42 0.01 -3.93 14.09
CA GLY A 42 -0.25 -5.35 13.88
C GLY A 42 0.55 -6.27 14.81
N GLU A 43 0.18 -7.54 14.80
CA GLU A 43 0.79 -8.60 15.63
C GLU A 43 1.69 -9.55 14.82
N GLY A 44 1.79 -9.35 13.50
CA GLY A 44 2.47 -10.27 12.59
C GLY A 44 1.60 -11.46 12.20
N TRP A 45 2.27 -12.52 11.78
CA TRP A 45 1.68 -13.80 11.49
C TRP A 45 1.39 -14.55 12.79
N LEU A 46 0.12 -14.83 13.05
CA LEU A 46 -0.31 -15.58 14.24
C LEU A 46 -0.56 -17.06 13.92
N ARG A 47 -1.35 -17.34 12.88
CA ARG A 47 -1.74 -18.70 12.45
C ARG A 47 -2.39 -18.70 11.07
N GLN A 48 -2.43 -19.87 10.44
CA GLN A 48 -3.17 -20.09 9.20
C GLN A 48 -4.66 -19.75 9.35
N GLY A 49 -5.23 -19.06 8.36
CA GLY A 49 -6.64 -18.65 8.34
C GLY A 49 -6.91 -17.25 8.92
N ASN A 50 -5.94 -16.67 9.64
CA ASN A 50 -6.03 -15.28 10.09
C ASN A 50 -5.54 -14.30 8.99
N ILE A 51 -6.00 -13.05 9.09
CA ILE A 51 -5.39 -11.92 8.38
C ILE A 51 -4.04 -11.63 9.07
N GLU A 52 -2.99 -11.55 8.27
CA GLU A 52 -1.64 -11.24 8.70
C GLU A 52 -1.47 -9.73 8.76
N SER A 53 -1.12 -9.20 9.92
CA SER A 53 -1.04 -7.76 10.15
C SER A 53 0.40 -7.34 10.38
N VAL A 54 0.83 -6.24 9.76
CA VAL A 54 2.21 -5.75 9.86
C VAL A 54 2.46 -5.18 11.27
N PRO A 55 3.40 -5.76 12.04
CA PRO A 55 3.80 -5.23 13.33
C PRO A 55 4.84 -4.11 13.19
N MET A 56 5.16 -3.47 14.31
CA MET A 56 6.19 -2.42 14.35
C MET A 56 7.57 -2.92 13.88
N LYS A 57 7.93 -4.19 14.12
CA LYS A 57 9.25 -4.76 13.78
C LYS A 57 9.13 -5.94 12.82
N GLY A 58 9.89 -5.95 11.71
CA GLY A 58 9.80 -6.96 10.65
C GLY A 58 8.92 -6.50 9.48
N TYR A 59 8.72 -7.35 8.49
CA TYR A 59 7.92 -7.05 7.28
C TYR A 59 8.46 -5.85 6.49
N GLU A 60 9.78 -5.68 6.48
CA GLU A 60 10.42 -4.49 5.91
C GLU A 60 10.09 -4.31 4.43
N ASP A 61 9.89 -5.39 3.68
CA ASP A 61 9.53 -5.30 2.26
C ASP A 61 8.11 -4.75 2.06
N TRP A 62 7.16 -5.17 2.91
CA TRP A 62 5.80 -4.64 2.89
C TRP A 62 5.79 -3.17 3.29
N LYS A 63 6.53 -2.79 4.35
CA LYS A 63 6.66 -1.40 4.79
C LYS A 63 7.27 -0.50 3.73
N LYS A 64 8.33 -0.97 3.04
CA LYS A 64 8.89 -0.27 1.88
C LYS A 64 7.87 -0.13 0.75
N GLY A 65 7.07 -1.17 0.48
CA GLY A 65 5.96 -1.09 -0.47
C GLY A 65 4.97 0.03 -0.14
N VAL A 66 4.55 0.12 1.13
CA VAL A 66 3.68 1.21 1.63
C VAL A 66 4.35 2.57 1.41
N LYS A 67 5.60 2.70 1.85
CA LYS A 67 6.35 3.95 1.75
C LYS A 67 6.50 4.41 0.30
N ASN A 68 6.92 3.53 -0.59
CA ASN A 68 7.06 3.83 -2.02
C ASN A 68 5.71 4.19 -2.66
N GLY A 69 4.62 3.56 -2.21
CA GLY A 69 3.26 3.93 -2.62
C GLY A 69 2.88 5.34 -2.18
N LEU A 70 3.14 5.70 -0.91
CA LEU A 70 2.90 7.05 -0.40
C LEU A 70 3.79 8.08 -1.09
N GLU A 71 5.07 7.82 -1.25
CA GLU A 71 6.01 8.71 -1.95
C GLU A 71 5.55 8.99 -3.37
N PHE A 72 5.10 7.97 -4.10
CA PHE A 72 4.48 8.15 -5.41
C PHE A 72 3.24 9.04 -5.32
N ALA A 73 2.28 8.73 -4.45
CA ALA A 73 1.03 9.49 -4.36
C ALA A 73 1.26 10.96 -3.95
N LEU A 74 2.16 11.18 -3.00
CA LEU A 74 2.60 12.51 -2.56
C LEU A 74 3.28 13.28 -3.69
N SER A 75 4.07 12.63 -4.54
CA SER A 75 4.69 13.26 -5.73
C SER A 75 3.66 13.75 -6.75
N LYS A 76 2.44 13.22 -6.72
CA LYS A 76 1.33 13.62 -7.60
C LYS A 76 0.39 14.64 -6.96
N SER A 77 0.57 14.95 -5.68
CA SER A 77 -0.21 15.96 -4.96
C SER A 77 0.46 17.33 -5.07
N SER A 78 -0.33 18.36 -5.35
CA SER A 78 0.10 19.76 -5.19
C SER A 78 0.07 20.23 -3.73
N GLU A 79 -0.68 19.53 -2.88
CA GLU A 79 -0.77 19.78 -1.45
C GLU A 79 0.26 18.96 -0.68
N LYS A 80 0.60 19.43 0.51
CA LYS A 80 1.52 18.77 1.43
C LYS A 80 0.74 18.01 2.49
N TRP A 81 1.19 16.81 2.82
CA TRP A 81 0.47 15.90 3.71
C TRP A 81 1.36 15.24 4.75
N LYS A 82 0.81 15.13 5.96
CA LYS A 82 1.31 14.25 7.01
C LYS A 82 0.46 12.98 6.99
N VAL A 83 1.10 11.84 6.82
CA VAL A 83 0.44 10.53 6.71
C VAL A 83 0.97 9.63 7.82
N LYS A 84 0.07 9.13 8.66
CA LYS A 84 0.39 8.08 9.64
C LYS A 84 -0.11 6.74 9.14
N ILE A 85 0.79 5.77 9.10
CA ILE A 85 0.46 4.39 8.72
C ILE A 85 0.10 3.65 10.01
N LYS A 86 -1.17 3.30 10.17
CA LYS A 86 -1.68 2.65 11.38
C LYS A 86 -1.74 1.13 11.22
N LYS A 87 -2.24 0.68 10.07
CA LYS A 87 -2.51 -0.73 9.80
C LYS A 87 -2.17 -1.09 8.37
N VAL A 88 -1.54 -2.24 8.20
CA VAL A 88 -1.34 -2.90 6.91
C VAL A 88 -1.57 -4.38 7.12
N GLU A 89 -2.42 -4.96 6.29
CA GLU A 89 -2.89 -6.32 6.46
C GLU A 89 -2.95 -7.05 5.11
N GLY A 90 -2.53 -8.31 5.13
CA GLY A 90 -2.62 -9.26 4.03
C GLY A 90 -3.33 -10.53 4.48
N ARG A 91 -3.66 -11.43 3.55
CA ARG A 91 -4.30 -12.69 3.91
C ARG A 91 -3.55 -13.88 3.33
N ILE A 92 -3.33 -14.88 4.18
CA ILE A 92 -2.78 -16.18 3.79
C ILE A 92 -3.74 -16.84 2.80
N GLY A 93 -3.28 -17.11 1.59
CA GLY A 93 -4.07 -17.68 0.49
C GLY A 93 -4.64 -16.66 -0.51
N THR A 94 -4.43 -15.36 -0.29
CA THR A 94 -4.55 -14.34 -1.33
C THR A 94 -3.16 -13.86 -1.73
N ASP A 95 -3.05 -13.38 -2.95
CA ASP A 95 -1.80 -12.96 -3.56
C ASP A 95 -1.41 -11.55 -3.04
N THR A 96 -1.10 -11.42 -1.74
CA THR A 96 -0.61 -10.18 -1.11
C THR A 96 0.92 -10.13 -1.13
N ASN A 97 1.49 -9.04 -1.64
CA ASN A 97 2.94 -8.80 -1.67
C ASN A 97 3.23 -7.28 -1.55
N PRO A 98 4.50 -6.84 -1.46
CA PRO A 98 4.86 -5.42 -1.34
C PRO A 98 4.21 -4.51 -2.39
N THR A 99 4.07 -5.00 -3.63
CA THR A 99 3.48 -4.25 -4.73
C THR A 99 1.97 -4.08 -4.56
N ILE A 100 1.26 -5.14 -4.17
CA ILE A 100 -0.19 -5.05 -3.91
C ILE A 100 -0.48 -4.09 -2.76
N ILE A 101 0.33 -4.14 -1.70
CA ILE A 101 0.21 -3.25 -0.55
C ILE A 101 0.51 -1.80 -0.92
N GLY A 102 1.58 -1.56 -1.68
CA GLY A 102 1.90 -0.22 -2.17
C GLY A 102 0.80 0.36 -3.05
N PHE A 103 0.20 -0.45 -3.92
CA PHE A 103 -0.95 -0.02 -4.73
C PHE A 103 -2.18 0.27 -3.89
N ALA A 104 -2.53 -0.60 -2.94
CA ALA A 104 -3.63 -0.34 -2.01
C ALA A 104 -3.39 0.96 -1.21
N THR A 105 -2.13 1.23 -0.84
CA THR A 105 -1.74 2.46 -0.15
C THR A 105 -1.95 3.70 -1.02
N ILE A 106 -1.57 3.65 -2.30
CA ILE A 106 -1.82 4.75 -3.26
C ILE A 106 -3.32 5.05 -3.34
N LEU A 107 -4.14 4.01 -3.49
CA LEU A 107 -5.60 4.17 -3.59
C LEU A 107 -6.21 4.71 -2.29
N ALA A 108 -5.80 4.18 -1.14
CA ALA A 108 -6.25 4.65 0.18
C ALA A 108 -5.97 6.14 0.38
N PHE A 109 -4.75 6.57 0.05
CA PHE A 109 -4.36 7.97 0.11
C PHE A 109 -5.20 8.84 -0.84
N CYS A 110 -5.40 8.39 -2.09
CA CYS A 110 -6.21 9.13 -3.07
C CYS A 110 -7.67 9.27 -2.63
N GLU A 111 -8.26 8.22 -2.03
CA GLU A 111 -9.62 8.26 -1.52
C GLU A 111 -9.78 9.28 -0.38
N GLN A 112 -8.89 9.24 0.61
CA GLN A 112 -8.96 10.10 1.79
C GLN A 112 -8.68 11.58 1.47
N THR A 113 -7.75 11.83 0.53
CA THR A 113 -7.38 13.20 0.10
C THR A 113 -8.22 13.72 -1.06
N LYS A 114 -9.05 12.87 -1.68
CA LYS A 114 -9.75 13.15 -2.94
C LYS A 114 -8.81 13.52 -4.09
N LEU A 115 -7.54 13.11 -4.02
CA LEU A 115 -6.58 13.28 -5.10
C LEU A 115 -7.04 12.47 -6.31
N LYS A 116 -7.19 13.15 -7.45
CA LYS A 116 -7.52 12.51 -8.73
C LYS A 116 -6.24 12.28 -9.52
N LEU A 117 -5.85 11.02 -9.65
CA LEU A 117 -4.80 10.62 -10.58
C LEU A 117 -5.36 10.50 -11.99
N ASP A 118 -4.52 10.76 -12.98
CA ASP A 118 -4.82 10.52 -14.39
C ASP A 118 -5.15 9.04 -14.64
N SER A 119 -6.16 8.77 -15.48
CA SER A 119 -6.62 7.41 -15.74
C SER A 119 -5.55 6.51 -16.37
N GLU A 120 -4.71 7.05 -17.26
CA GLU A 120 -3.63 6.30 -17.88
C GLU A 120 -2.56 5.93 -16.84
N ILE A 121 -2.29 6.82 -15.88
CA ILE A 121 -1.38 6.57 -14.77
C ILE A 121 -1.91 5.44 -13.89
N ILE A 122 -3.19 5.50 -13.51
CA ILE A 122 -3.83 4.45 -12.70
C ILE A 122 -3.76 3.10 -13.42
N GLU A 123 -4.06 3.06 -14.72
CA GLU A 123 -4.03 1.83 -15.51
C GLU A 123 -2.61 1.23 -15.58
N LYS A 124 -1.59 2.07 -15.81
CA LYS A 124 -0.18 1.63 -15.82
C LYS A 124 0.24 1.03 -14.48
N ILE A 125 -0.09 1.70 -13.37
CA ILE A 125 0.23 1.21 -12.02
C ILE A 125 -0.53 -0.06 -11.71
N GLU A 126 -1.80 -0.15 -12.09
CA GLU A 126 -2.61 -1.34 -11.88
C GLU A 126 -2.03 -2.54 -12.66
N ASN A 127 -1.65 -2.33 -13.92
CA ASN A 127 -1.03 -3.37 -14.74
C ASN A 127 0.33 -3.80 -14.22
N PHE A 128 1.17 -2.85 -13.76
CA PHE A 128 2.42 -3.16 -13.05
C PHE A 128 2.14 -3.99 -11.79
N THR A 129 1.15 -3.58 -11.00
CA THR A 129 0.80 -4.22 -9.73
C THR A 129 0.38 -5.67 -9.90
N PHE A 130 -0.49 -5.97 -10.85
CA PHE A 130 -1.01 -7.33 -11.03
C PHE A 130 -0.08 -8.26 -11.81
N LYS A 131 1.05 -7.75 -12.30
CA LYS A 131 2.18 -8.54 -12.81
C LYS A 131 3.24 -8.85 -11.75
N SER A 132 3.04 -8.42 -10.50
CA SER A 132 4.01 -8.64 -9.42
C SER A 132 4.27 -10.10 -9.07
N TRP A 133 3.44 -11.05 -9.50
CA TRP A 133 3.70 -12.49 -9.32
C TRP A 133 4.51 -13.12 -10.47
N GLU A 134 4.76 -12.37 -11.52
CA GLU A 134 5.63 -12.82 -12.60
C GLU A 134 7.10 -12.66 -12.16
N ASN A 135 7.98 -13.52 -12.67
CA ASN A 135 9.44 -13.35 -12.56
C ASN A 135 9.98 -13.13 -11.13
N LYS A 136 9.32 -13.72 -10.12
CA LYS A 136 9.66 -13.58 -8.68
C LYS A 136 9.69 -12.13 -8.20
N ASN A 137 8.79 -11.30 -8.74
CA ASN A 137 8.69 -9.90 -8.34
C ASN A 137 7.91 -9.71 -7.01
N ASP A 138 7.31 -10.78 -6.49
CA ASP A 138 6.51 -10.81 -5.28
C ASP A 138 7.36 -10.63 -4.00
N GLU A 139 8.66 -10.92 -4.09
CA GLU A 139 9.64 -10.67 -3.02
C GLU A 139 10.35 -9.32 -3.17
N LYS A 140 10.08 -8.57 -4.24
CA LYS A 140 10.81 -7.34 -4.58
C LYS A 140 10.09 -6.08 -4.13
N ILE A 141 10.86 -5.00 -4.01
CA ILE A 141 10.34 -3.69 -3.63
C ILE A 141 9.84 -2.95 -4.87
N PRO A 142 8.57 -2.49 -4.91
CA PRO A 142 8.03 -1.78 -6.06
C PRO A 142 8.51 -0.33 -6.11
N ASN A 143 8.93 0.14 -7.28
CA ASN A 143 9.10 1.56 -7.58
C ASN A 143 7.96 2.03 -8.48
N PHE A 144 6.97 2.70 -7.91
CA PHE A 144 5.79 3.15 -8.66
C PHE A 144 6.03 4.38 -9.55
N ILE A 145 7.15 5.09 -9.36
CA ILE A 145 7.51 6.24 -10.20
C ILE A 145 8.02 5.73 -11.55
N ASN A 146 8.91 4.74 -11.53
CA ASN A 146 9.54 4.18 -12.72
C ASN A 146 8.86 2.90 -13.25
N LEU A 147 7.97 2.29 -12.45
CA LEU A 147 7.32 1.00 -12.72
C LEU A 147 8.32 -0.15 -12.85
N GLU A 148 9.26 -0.19 -11.91
CA GLU A 148 10.34 -1.18 -11.83
C GLU A 148 10.36 -1.86 -10.45
N TYR A 149 11.11 -2.97 -10.35
CA TYR A 149 11.30 -3.69 -9.09
C TYR A 149 12.76 -3.61 -8.64
N GLU A 150 12.94 -3.25 -7.37
CA GLU A 150 14.23 -3.14 -6.71
C GLU A 150 14.51 -4.38 -5.84
N ARG A 151 15.79 -4.65 -5.60
CA ARG A 151 16.26 -5.75 -4.73
C ARG A 151 16.26 -5.35 -3.26
#